data_AF-A0A151ICI3-F1
#
_entry.id   AF-A0A151ICI3-F1
#
_cell.length_a   1.000
_cell.length_b   1.000
_cell.length_c   1.000
_cell.angle_alpha   90.00
_cell.angle_beta   90.00
_cell.angle_gamma   90.00
#
_symmetry.space_group_name_H-M   'P 1'
#
loop_
_entity.id
_entity.type
_entity.pdbx_description
1 polymer ?
#
loop_
_entity_poly.entity_id
_entity_poly.type
_entity_poly.pdbx_seq_one_letter_code
_entity_poly.pdbx_strand_id
1 'polypeptide(L)'
;LIIVSILCYINSQNDFLKELKICLHELSIVDDTLEALGAPKKYRVLRNWILRIIIGFNIYSFIDIVIHINVFGVLYSFQRLSFSDLYEIYIILYMNYIMASSALICGTLLGYTSSRLHRVNNILRVIYSDIFENNAGCRFKRQNRSILVSQQTTGAKNRKQYIWILM
;
A
#
# COMPACT_ATOMS: atom_id res chain seq x y z
N LEU A 1 -20.01 13.64 27.25
CA LEU A 1 -18.63 13.28 26.86
C LEU A 1 -18.57 11.92 26.16
N ILE A 2 -18.99 10.84 26.82
CA ILE A 2 -18.98 9.47 26.25
C ILE A 2 -19.71 9.35 24.90
N ILE A 3 -20.95 9.87 24.79
CA ILE A 3 -21.71 9.82 23.53
C ILE A 3 -21.01 10.59 22.40
N VAL A 4 -20.36 11.72 22.71
CA VAL A 4 -19.62 12.52 21.73
C VAL A 4 -18.37 11.78 21.27
N SER A 5 -17.66 11.11 22.19
CA SER A 5 -16.51 10.26 21.85
C SER A 5 -16.92 9.09 20.95
N ILE A 6 -18.04 8.42 21.25
CA ILE A 6 -18.59 7.34 20.40
C ILE A 6 -18.97 7.85 19.02
N LEU A 7 -19.64 9.01 18.93
CA LEU A 7 -20.10 9.57 17.66
C LEU A 7 -18.93 10.03 16.79
N CYS A 8 -17.95 10.72 17.37
CA CYS A 8 -16.73 11.15 16.69
C CYS A 8 -15.97 9.93 16.16
N TYR A 9 -15.97 8.85 16.93
CA TYR A 9 -15.32 7.61 16.60
C TYR A 9 -16.01 6.81 15.48
N ILE A 10 -17.35 6.69 15.51
CA ILE A 10 -18.12 6.06 14.43
C ILE A 10 -17.90 6.82 13.11
N ASN A 11 -17.85 8.16 13.17
CA ASN A 11 -17.54 8.98 12.00
C ASN A 11 -16.13 8.68 11.47
N SER A 12 -15.12 8.63 12.35
CA SER A 12 -13.74 8.32 11.96
C SER A 12 -13.60 6.94 11.31
N GLN A 13 -14.28 5.91 11.83
CA GLN A 13 -14.30 4.59 11.20
C GLN A 13 -14.96 4.62 9.81
N ASN A 14 -16.08 5.33 9.68
CA ASN A 14 -16.81 5.42 8.42
C ASN A 14 -15.96 6.11 7.34
N ASP A 15 -15.23 7.14 7.72
CA ASP A 15 -14.33 7.85 6.81
C ASP A 15 -13.16 6.97 6.38
N PHE A 16 -12.55 6.21 7.29
CA PHE A 16 -11.52 5.22 6.95
C PHE A 16 -12.03 4.16 5.95
N LEU A 17 -13.25 3.64 6.16
CA LEU A 17 -13.83 2.65 5.25
C LEU A 17 -14.11 3.23 3.86
N LYS A 18 -14.51 4.50 3.78
CA LYS A 18 -14.68 5.20 2.50
C LYS A 18 -13.34 5.38 1.78
N GLU A 19 -12.31 5.82 2.49
CA GLU A 19 -10.96 5.98 1.92
C GLU A 19 -10.41 4.64 1.42
N LEU A 20 -10.53 3.58 2.23
CA LEU A 20 -10.12 2.23 1.85
C LEU A 20 -10.84 1.76 0.58
N LYS A 21 -12.14 2.04 0.46
CA LYS A 21 -12.92 1.69 -0.73
C LYS A 21 -12.42 2.41 -1.98
N ILE A 22 -12.10 3.70 -1.87
CA ILE A 22 -11.55 4.50 -2.98
C ILE A 22 -10.17 3.96 -3.37
N CYS A 23 -9.29 3.73 -2.39
CA CYS A 23 -7.95 3.18 -2.62
C CYS A 23 -8.01 1.82 -3.32
N LEU A 24 -8.89 0.91 -2.88
CA LEU A 24 -9.07 -0.39 -3.53
C LEU A 24 -9.60 -0.26 -4.96
N HIS A 25 -10.45 0.73 -5.24
CA HIS A 25 -10.95 0.99 -6.59
C HIS A 25 -9.84 1.49 -7.53
N GLU A 26 -9.06 2.48 -7.11
CA GLU A 26 -7.90 2.96 -7.88
C GLU A 26 -6.90 1.83 -8.13
N LEU A 27 -6.67 0.99 -7.12
CA LEU A 27 -5.78 -0.15 -7.23
C LEU A 27 -6.28 -1.21 -8.20
N SER A 28 -7.60 -1.36 -8.38
CA SER A 28 -8.16 -2.27 -9.38
C SER A 28 -7.89 -1.77 -10.79
N ILE A 29 -7.99 -0.45 -11.02
CA ILE A 29 -7.69 0.17 -12.32
C ILE A 29 -6.21 -0.02 -12.67
N VAL A 30 -5.31 0.19 -11.70
CA VAL A 30 -3.88 -0.08 -11.89
C VAL A 30 -3.62 -1.56 -12.18
N ASP A 31 -4.38 -2.48 -11.57
CA ASP A 31 -4.27 -3.91 -11.88
C ASP A 31 -4.72 -4.24 -13.31
N ASP A 32 -5.82 -3.64 -13.77
CA ASP A 32 -6.37 -3.85 -15.11
C ASP A 32 -5.42 -3.31 -16.20
N THR A 33 -4.79 -2.15 -15.97
CA THR A 33 -3.77 -1.62 -16.89
C THR A 33 -2.51 -2.49 -16.93
N LEU A 34 -2.07 -3.03 -15.79
CA LEU A 34 -0.98 -3.98 -15.74
C LEU A 34 -1.31 -5.31 -16.41
N GLU A 35 -2.57 -5.75 -16.34
CA GLU A 35 -3.06 -6.92 -17.06
C GLU A 35 -3.00 -6.74 -18.57
N ALA A 36 -3.40 -5.57 -19.08
CA ALA A 36 -3.24 -5.23 -20.49
C ALA A 36 -1.76 -5.22 -20.94
N LEU A 37 -0.83 -4.94 -20.03
CA LEU A 37 0.62 -5.01 -20.25
C LEU A 37 1.21 -6.43 -20.05
N GLY A 38 0.38 -7.46 -19.90
CA GLY A 38 0.80 -8.86 -19.77
C GLY A 38 1.15 -9.31 -18.35
N ALA A 39 0.79 -8.54 -17.31
CA ALA A 39 0.95 -8.98 -15.92
C ALA A 39 -0.27 -9.79 -15.43
N PRO A 40 -0.08 -10.90 -14.67
CA PRO A 40 -1.20 -11.64 -14.10
C PRO A 40 -2.00 -10.77 -13.12
N LYS A 41 -3.32 -10.94 -13.17
CA LYS A 41 -4.30 -10.30 -12.27
C LYS A 41 -4.15 -10.83 -10.86
N LYS A 42 -3.56 -10.04 -9.95
CA LYS A 42 -3.32 -10.42 -8.54
C LYS A 42 -4.20 -9.63 -7.57
N TYR A 43 -4.95 -8.63 -8.03
CA TYR A 43 -5.82 -7.84 -7.18
C TYR A 43 -6.86 -8.69 -6.43
N ARG A 44 -7.41 -9.73 -7.08
CA ARG A 44 -8.38 -10.65 -6.43
C ARG A 44 -7.77 -11.35 -5.21
N VAL A 45 -6.49 -11.71 -5.29
CA VAL A 45 -5.75 -12.34 -4.19
C VAL A 45 -5.58 -11.33 -3.05
N LEU A 46 -5.15 -10.10 -3.36
CA LEU A 46 -5.01 -9.04 -2.36
C LEU A 46 -6.34 -8.74 -1.66
N ARG A 47 -7.44 -8.61 -2.41
CA ARG A 47 -8.77 -8.37 -1.85
C ARG A 47 -9.18 -9.49 -0.90
N ASN A 48 -8.90 -10.75 -1.25
CA ASN A 48 -9.17 -11.89 -0.36
C ASN A 48 -8.28 -11.87 0.89
N TRP A 49 -7.02 -11.44 0.78
CA TRP A 49 -6.14 -11.25 1.93
C TRP A 49 -6.67 -10.17 2.88
N ILE A 50 -7.06 -9.01 2.36
CA ILE A 50 -7.64 -7.92 3.18
C ILE A 50 -8.92 -8.40 3.88
N LEU A 51 -9.82 -9.10 3.16
CA LEU A 51 -11.01 -9.70 3.77
C LEU A 51 -10.66 -10.70 4.89
N ARG A 52 -9.63 -11.52 4.69
CA ARG A 52 -9.18 -12.49 5.71
C ARG A 52 -8.60 -11.80 6.94
N ILE A 53 -7.87 -10.69 6.76
CA ILE A 53 -7.38 -9.87 7.88
C ILE A 53 -8.57 -9.31 8.66
N ILE A 54 -9.56 -8.72 7.99
CA ILE A 54 -10.76 -8.18 8.64
C ILE A 54 -11.49 -9.27 9.44
N ILE A 55 -11.78 -10.41 8.83
CA ILE A 55 -12.49 -11.52 9.51
C ILE A 55 -11.68 -12.05 10.69
N GLY A 56 -10.37 -12.27 10.50
CA GLY A 56 -9.48 -12.77 11.55
C GLY A 56 -9.40 -11.83 12.75
N PHE A 57 -9.30 -10.51 12.50
CA PHE A 57 -9.30 -9.51 13.56
C PHE A 57 -10.62 -9.47 14.31
N ASN A 58 -11.77 -9.55 13.62
CA ASN A 58 -13.07 -9.60 14.31
C ASN A 58 -13.15 -10.79 15.27
N ILE A 59 -12.80 -12.00 14.81
CA ILE A 59 -12.83 -13.21 15.63
C ILE A 59 -11.87 -13.09 16.83
N TYR A 60 -10.64 -12.63 16.57
CA TYR A 60 -9.62 -12.50 17.60
C TYR A 60 -10.01 -11.47 18.67
N SER A 61 -10.57 -10.33 18.27
CA SER A 61 -11.09 -9.33 19.21
C SER A 61 -12.17 -9.91 20.13
N PHE A 62 -13.10 -10.71 19.61
CA PHE A 62 -14.11 -11.36 20.44
C PHE A 62 -13.50 -12.32 21.46
N ILE A 63 -12.54 -13.14 21.05
CA ILE A 63 -11.86 -14.09 21.94
C ILE A 63 -11.15 -13.34 23.06
N ASP A 64 -10.41 -12.29 22.72
CA ASP A 64 -9.62 -11.52 23.66
C ASP A 64 -10.50 -10.77 24.67
N ILE A 65 -11.63 -10.22 24.23
CA ILE A 65 -12.63 -9.61 25.13
C ILE A 65 -13.14 -10.64 26.15
N VAL A 66 -13.48 -11.85 25.71
CA VAL A 66 -13.97 -12.92 26.61
C VAL A 66 -12.90 -13.32 27.62
N ILE A 67 -11.64 -13.45 27.18
CA ILE A 67 -10.51 -13.74 28.07
C ILE A 67 -10.35 -12.62 29.10
N HIS A 68 -10.36 -11.36 28.67
CA HIS A 68 -10.21 -10.23 29.58
C HIS A 68 -11.34 -10.17 30.60
N ILE A 69 -12.60 -10.33 30.20
CA ILE A 69 -13.74 -10.34 31.13
C ILE A 69 -13.58 -11.47 32.16
N ASN A 70 -13.16 -12.66 31.74
CA ASN A 70 -12.97 -13.79 32.64
C ASN A 70 -11.83 -13.55 33.64
N VAL A 71 -10.67 -13.06 33.16
CA VAL A 71 -9.52 -12.73 34.01
C VAL A 71 -9.86 -11.64 35.02
N PHE A 72 -10.54 -10.58 34.59
CA PHE A 72 -11.00 -9.52 35.49
C PHE A 72 -12.03 -10.02 36.50
N GLY A 73 -12.96 -10.88 36.07
CA GLY A 73 -13.95 -11.51 36.96
C GLY A 73 -13.33 -12.36 38.06
N VAL A 74 -12.24 -13.09 37.74
CA VAL A 74 -11.48 -13.89 38.71
C VAL A 74 -10.62 -13.01 39.64
N LEU A 75 -9.94 -11.99 39.11
CA LEU A 75 -9.02 -11.14 39.89
C LEU A 75 -9.72 -10.19 40.86
N TYR A 76 -10.85 -9.60 40.46
CA TYR A 76 -11.48 -8.50 41.21
C TYR A 76 -12.78 -8.87 41.92
N SER A 77 -13.25 -10.12 41.77
CA SER A 77 -14.61 -10.55 42.11
C SER A 77 -15.68 -9.78 41.33
N PHE A 78 -16.61 -10.50 40.70
CA PHE A 78 -17.71 -9.93 39.91
C PHE A 78 -18.50 -8.82 40.65
N GLN A 79 -18.47 -8.81 41.98
CA GLN A 79 -19.18 -7.85 42.82
C GLN A 79 -18.59 -6.43 42.83
N ARG A 80 -17.32 -6.24 42.42
CA ARG A 80 -16.65 -4.92 42.37
C ARG A 80 -16.56 -4.31 40.98
N LEU A 81 -16.85 -5.08 39.93
CA LEU A 81 -16.78 -4.60 38.55
C LEU A 81 -18.00 -3.74 38.26
N SER A 82 -17.79 -2.43 38.11
CA SER A 82 -18.85 -1.55 37.62
C SER A 82 -18.99 -1.73 36.10
N PHE A 83 -20.19 -1.43 35.58
CA PHE A 83 -20.40 -1.36 34.14
C PHE A 83 -19.46 -0.36 33.45
N SER A 84 -19.03 0.68 34.16
CA SER A 84 -18.09 1.68 33.66
C SER A 84 -16.71 1.08 33.40
N ASP A 85 -16.21 0.23 34.29
CA ASP A 85 -14.89 -0.39 34.17
C ASP A 85 -14.83 -1.35 32.98
N LEU A 86 -15.88 -2.17 32.81
CA LEU A 86 -16.02 -3.09 31.68
C LEU A 86 -16.08 -2.32 30.35
N TYR A 87 -16.76 -1.18 30.35
CA TYR A 87 -16.89 -0.34 29.17
C TYR A 87 -15.56 0.34 28.79
N GLU A 88 -14.79 0.81 29.77
CA GLU A 88 -13.47 1.40 29.55
C GLU A 88 -12.47 0.38 28.97
N ILE A 89 -12.42 -0.83 29.56
CA ILE A 89 -11.59 -1.93 29.06
C ILE A 89 -11.98 -2.29 27.62
N TYR A 90 -13.29 -2.37 27.35
CA TYR A 90 -13.79 -2.66 26.01
C TYR A 90 -13.32 -1.61 24.98
N ILE A 91 -13.41 -0.31 25.31
CA ILE A 91 -12.93 0.76 24.42
C ILE A 91 -11.42 0.61 24.17
N ILE A 92 -10.62 0.40 25.21
CA ILE A 92 -9.15 0.32 25.07
C ILE A 92 -8.76 -0.86 24.17
N LEU A 93 -9.34 -2.05 24.42
CA LEU A 93 -9.06 -3.24 23.62
C LEU A 93 -9.49 -3.03 22.16
N TYR A 94 -10.71 -2.53 21.95
CA TYR A 94 -11.25 -2.30 20.62
C TYR A 94 -10.43 -1.27 19.83
N MET A 95 -9.98 -0.18 20.47
CA MET A 95 -9.09 0.81 19.86
C MET A 95 -7.76 0.21 19.41
N ASN A 96 -7.14 -0.62 20.26
CA ASN A 96 -5.89 -1.30 19.94
C ASN A 96 -6.07 -2.23 18.72
N TYR A 97 -7.18 -2.97 18.67
CA TYR A 97 -7.48 -3.85 17.55
C TYR A 97 -7.64 -3.10 16.23
N ILE A 98 -8.32 -1.96 16.26
CA ILE A 98 -8.53 -1.17 15.06
C ILE A 98 -7.24 -0.55 14.58
N MET A 99 -6.43 0.02 15.48
CA MET A 99 -5.13 0.57 15.13
C MET A 99 -4.19 -0.51 14.56
N ALA A 100 -4.17 -1.70 15.15
CA ALA A 100 -3.39 -2.82 14.62
C ALA A 100 -3.90 -3.29 13.25
N SER A 101 -5.22 -3.42 13.09
CA SER A 101 -5.82 -3.86 11.83
C SER A 101 -5.63 -2.83 10.71
N SER A 102 -5.75 -1.53 11.00
CA SER A 102 -5.53 -0.47 10.02
C SER A 102 -4.07 -0.43 9.59
N ALA A 103 -3.12 -0.53 10.54
CA ALA A 103 -1.70 -0.61 10.23
C ALA A 103 -1.36 -1.83 9.35
N LEU A 104 -1.94 -3.00 9.63
CA LEU A 104 -1.75 -4.19 8.81
C LEU A 104 -2.36 -4.06 7.42
N ILE A 105 -3.58 -3.53 7.30
CA ILE A 105 -4.22 -3.28 6.00
C ILE A 105 -3.36 -2.31 5.19
N CYS A 106 -2.94 -1.19 5.78
CA CYS A 106 -2.05 -0.22 5.14
C CYS A 106 -0.72 -0.86 4.71
N GLY A 107 -0.09 -1.66 5.58
CA GLY A 107 1.15 -2.37 5.27
C GLY A 107 0.99 -3.34 4.09
N THR A 108 -0.11 -4.10 4.05
CA THR A 108 -0.39 -5.01 2.93
C THR A 108 -0.66 -4.27 1.62
N LEU A 109 -1.38 -3.15 1.66
CA LEU A 109 -1.61 -2.29 0.50
C LEU A 109 -0.30 -1.68 -0.01
N LEU A 110 0.53 -1.14 0.89
CA LEU A 110 1.85 -0.58 0.54
C LEU A 110 2.78 -1.64 -0.05
N GLY A 111 2.82 -2.84 0.52
CA GLY A 111 3.60 -3.95 -0.04
C GLY A 111 3.14 -4.33 -1.44
N TYR A 112 1.82 -4.35 -1.67
CA TYR A 112 1.24 -4.63 -2.97
C TYR A 112 1.55 -3.54 -4.00
N THR A 113 1.30 -2.27 -3.68
CA THR A 113 1.57 -1.14 -4.57
C THR A 113 3.06 -1.07 -4.91
N SER A 114 3.95 -1.24 -3.93
CA SER A 114 5.39 -1.30 -4.15
C SER A 114 5.79 -2.41 -5.13
N SER A 115 5.26 -3.63 -4.95
CA SER A 115 5.50 -4.73 -5.88
C SER A 115 5.01 -4.44 -7.30
N ARG A 116 3.84 -3.80 -7.43
CA ARG A 116 3.28 -3.40 -8.73
C ARG A 116 4.09 -2.30 -9.39
N LEU A 117 4.47 -1.26 -8.66
CA LEU A 117 5.32 -0.17 -9.16
C LEU A 117 6.67 -0.69 -9.63
N HIS A 118 7.28 -1.62 -8.89
CA HIS A 118 8.52 -2.25 -9.31
C HIS A 118 8.37 -2.99 -10.67
N ARG A 119 7.22 -3.65 -10.87
CA ARG A 119 6.92 -4.32 -12.14
C ARG A 119 6.68 -3.33 -13.29
N VAL A 120 5.93 -2.25 -13.06
CA VAL A 120 5.75 -1.17 -14.03
C VAL A 120 7.11 -0.59 -14.44
N ASN A 121 7.98 -0.34 -13.47
CA ASN A 121 9.32 0.20 -13.71
C ASN A 121 10.17 -0.74 -14.58
N ASN A 122 10.11 -2.06 -14.32
CA ASN A 122 10.80 -3.05 -15.14
C ASN A 122 10.28 -3.08 -16.58
N ILE A 123 8.96 -2.98 -16.79
CA ILE A 123 8.36 -2.92 -18.13
C ILE A 123 8.82 -1.65 -18.87
N LEU A 124 8.76 -0.49 -18.20
CA LEU A 124 9.24 0.78 -18.77
C LEU A 124 10.72 0.72 -19.16
N ARG A 125 11.54 0.07 -18.33
CA ARG A 125 12.97 -0.09 -18.62
C ARG A 125 13.24 -0.93 -19.87
N VAL A 126 12.48 -2.01 -20.06
CA VAL A 126 12.57 -2.85 -21.28
C VAL A 126 12.10 -2.07 -22.51
N ILE A 127 10.97 -1.36 -22.43
CA ILE A 127 10.48 -0.54 -23.54
C ILE A 127 11.51 0.55 -23.89
N TYR A 128 12.10 1.19 -22.89
CA TYR A 128 13.13 2.22 -23.10
C TYR A 128 14.40 1.63 -23.73
N SER A 129 14.85 0.45 -23.29
CA SER A 129 15.99 -0.23 -23.92
C SER A 129 15.69 -0.62 -25.36
N ASP A 130 14.52 -1.21 -25.65
CA ASP A 130 14.15 -1.64 -27.00
C ASP A 130 14.03 -0.46 -27.96
N ILE A 131 13.46 0.67 -27.53
CA ILE A 131 13.39 1.90 -28.32
C ILE A 131 14.79 2.48 -28.56
N PHE A 132 15.66 2.49 -27.53
CA PHE A 132 17.00 3.03 -27.66
C PHE A 132 17.92 2.15 -28.51
N GLU A 133 17.80 0.83 -28.39
CA GLU A 133 18.58 -0.18 -29.10
C GLU A 133 18.13 -0.29 -30.58
N ASN A 134 16.83 -0.25 -30.87
CA ASN A 134 16.34 -0.12 -32.26
C ASN A 134 16.79 1.19 -32.90
N ASN A 135 16.82 2.28 -32.13
CA ASN A 135 17.38 3.54 -32.60
C ASN A 135 18.90 3.46 -32.78
N ALA A 136 19.64 2.67 -32.01
CA ALA A 136 21.08 2.46 -32.20
C ALA A 136 21.38 1.66 -33.47
N GLY A 137 20.59 0.63 -33.79
CA GLY A 137 20.70 -0.13 -35.05
C GLY A 137 20.40 0.71 -36.29
N CYS A 138 19.37 1.56 -36.23
CA CYS A 138 19.05 2.50 -37.31
C CYS A 138 20.07 3.67 -37.38
N ARG A 139 20.63 4.07 -36.23
CA ARG A 139 21.66 5.12 -36.14
C ARG A 139 23.00 4.63 -36.66
N PHE A 140 23.39 3.35 -36.52
CA PHE A 140 24.64 2.83 -37.08
C PHE A 140 24.69 2.94 -38.62
N LYS A 141 23.56 2.71 -39.31
CA LYS A 141 23.45 2.92 -40.77
C LYS A 141 23.50 4.42 -41.18
N ARG A 142 23.03 5.34 -40.32
CA ARG A 142 23.08 6.80 -40.57
C ARG A 142 24.36 7.46 -40.06
N GLN A 143 25.06 6.88 -39.08
CA GLN A 143 26.23 7.43 -38.42
C GLN A 143 27.48 7.40 -39.29
N ASN A 144 27.63 6.44 -40.20
CA ASN A 144 28.75 6.44 -41.14
C ASN A 144 28.77 7.67 -42.07
N ARG A 145 27.64 8.38 -42.21
CA ARG A 145 27.56 9.63 -42.98
C ARG A 145 27.79 10.90 -42.15
N SER A 146 27.58 10.85 -40.83
CA SER A 146 27.66 12.02 -39.93
C SER A 146 28.90 12.03 -39.03
N ILE A 147 29.57 10.88 -38.82
CA ILE A 147 30.79 10.79 -38.01
C ILE A 147 31.98 11.49 -38.68
N LEU A 148 32.02 11.55 -40.02
CA LEU A 148 33.06 12.30 -40.73
C LEU A 148 32.94 13.83 -40.53
N VAL A 149 31.73 14.33 -40.26
CA VAL A 149 31.46 15.78 -40.15
C VAL A 149 31.62 16.29 -38.71
N SER A 150 31.35 15.47 -37.69
CA SER A 150 31.39 15.92 -36.28
C SER A 150 32.77 15.82 -35.62
N GLN A 151 33.78 15.22 -36.26
CA GLN A 151 35.13 15.15 -35.71
C GLN A 151 35.83 16.52 -35.69
N GLN A 152 35.27 17.53 -36.36
CA GLN A 152 35.78 18.90 -36.39
C GLN A 152 35.26 19.82 -35.27
N THR A 153 34.26 19.43 -34.46
CA THR A 153 33.48 20.42 -33.67
C THR A 153 33.30 20.17 -32.17
N THR A 154 34.04 19.25 -31.52
CA THR A 154 33.89 19.05 -30.06
C THR A 154 35.20 18.88 -29.32
N GLY A 155 36.06 19.88 -29.43
CA GLY A 155 36.98 20.26 -28.35
C GLY A 155 36.28 21.24 -27.39
N ALA A 156 35.32 20.79 -26.58
CA ALA A 156 34.83 21.57 -25.43
C ALA A 156 34.04 20.72 -24.42
N LYS A 157 34.62 20.61 -23.22
CA LYS A 157 34.06 20.28 -21.90
C LYS A 157 32.53 20.39 -21.75
N ASN A 158 31.91 19.34 -21.19
CA ASN A 158 31.11 19.34 -19.94
C ASN A 158 30.16 18.12 -19.85
N ARG A 159 30.65 17.01 -19.27
CA ARG A 159 29.87 15.82 -18.88
C ARG A 159 29.74 15.71 -17.35
N LYS A 160 29.12 16.70 -16.69
CA LYS A 160 28.91 16.62 -15.22
C LYS A 160 27.51 16.96 -14.70
N GLN A 161 26.52 17.27 -15.55
CA GLN A 161 25.27 17.89 -15.07
C GLN A 161 24.00 17.04 -15.08
N TYR A 162 24.03 15.76 -15.49
CA TYR A 162 22.80 14.96 -15.61
C TYR A 162 22.62 13.85 -14.56
N ILE A 163 23.43 13.81 -13.50
CA ILE A 163 23.34 12.78 -12.44
C ILE A 163 22.41 13.19 -11.28
N TRP A 164 21.97 14.45 -11.20
CA TRP A 164 21.24 14.96 -10.02
C TRP A 164 19.71 14.93 -10.10
N ILE A 165 19.13 14.33 -11.14
CA ILE A 165 17.66 14.12 -11.22
C ILE A 165 17.36 12.66 -10.87
N LEU A 166 17.81 12.22 -9.69
CA LEU A 166 17.34 10.98 -9.05
C LEU A 166 17.74 10.95 -7.56
N MET A 167 17.20 11.89 -6.79
CA MET A 167 16.92 11.74 -5.36
C MET A 167 15.46 12.14 -5.15
#